data_AF-A0A9P5GWA2-F1
#
_entry.id   AF-A0A9P5GWA2-F1
#
_cell.length_a   1.000
_cell.length_b   1.000
_cell.length_c   1.000
_cell.angle_alpha   90.00
_cell.angle_beta   90.00
_cell.angle_gamma   90.00
#
_symmetry.space_group_name_H-M   'P 1'
#
loop_
_entity.id
_entity.type
_entity.pdbx_description
1 polymer ?
#
loop_
_entity_poly.entity_id
_entity_poly.type
_entity_poly.pdbx_seq_one_letter_code
_entity_poly.pdbx_strand_id
1 'polypeptide(L)'
;MEVLGVAANVIAVVDISIKVASLCVQYARDVKNAAADIERLKNEVTNLKGVTEAVQELLNNPNSAKLEKSQRLEKNLDDSRCLLERLELRLTPRTSRKAMSKIGLRALKWPFQRKEVDDLVETLRRHAETIDQTLQVEQT
;
A
#
# COMPACT_ATOMS: atom_id res chain seq x y z
N MET A 1 -13.71 -5.82 13.92
CA MET A 1 -13.17 -5.25 12.67
C MET A 1 -14.38 -4.88 11.86
N GLU A 2 -14.60 -3.58 11.66
CA GLU A 2 -15.73 -3.07 10.87
C GLU A 2 -15.56 -3.58 9.43
N VAL A 3 -16.55 -4.28 8.90
CA VAL A 3 -16.55 -4.68 7.48
C VAL A 3 -16.80 -3.40 6.68
N LEU A 4 -15.72 -2.80 6.18
CA LEU A 4 -15.81 -1.68 5.24
C LEU A 4 -16.38 -2.24 3.93
N GLY A 5 -17.45 -1.62 3.42
CA GLY A 5 -17.95 -1.94 2.09
C GLY A 5 -16.84 -1.79 1.04
N VAL A 6 -16.96 -2.53 -0.08
CA VAL A 6 -15.91 -2.64 -1.11
C VAL A 6 -15.42 -1.27 -1.56
N ALA A 7 -16.31 -0.35 -1.90
CA ALA A 7 -15.94 1.02 -2.29
C ALA A 7 -15.14 1.78 -1.20
N ALA A 8 -15.54 1.70 0.06
CA ALA A 8 -14.82 2.36 1.16
C ALA A 8 -13.43 1.75 1.36
N ASN A 9 -13.33 0.43 1.22
CA ASN A 9 -12.06 -0.29 1.33
C ASN A 9 -11.10 0.07 0.19
N VAL A 10 -11.60 0.17 -1.05
CA VAL A 10 -10.83 0.64 -2.22
C VAL A 10 -10.23 2.03 -1.96
N ILE A 11 -11.03 2.99 -1.50
CA ILE A 11 -10.55 4.34 -1.17
C ILE A 11 -9.44 4.27 -0.12
N ALA A 12 -9.64 3.50 0.95
CA ALA A 12 -8.65 3.36 2.01
C ALA A 12 -7.32 2.78 1.49
N VAL A 13 -7.36 1.74 0.66
CA VAL A 13 -6.16 1.13 0.06
C VAL A 13 -5.41 2.15 -0.82
N VAL A 14 -6.11 2.93 -1.64
CA VAL A 14 -5.50 3.98 -2.47
C VAL A 14 -4.82 5.04 -1.60
N ASP A 15 -5.54 5.57 -0.60
CA ASP A 15 -5.03 6.63 0.28
C ASP A 15 -3.79 6.19 1.06
N ILE A 16 -3.81 4.99 1.64
CA ILE A 16 -2.66 4.48 2.40
C ILE A 16 -1.49 4.19 1.46
N SER A 17 -1.74 3.68 0.26
CA SER A 17 -0.68 3.46 -0.74
C SER A 17 0.05 4.75 -1.11
N ILE A 18 -0.68 5.87 -1.28
CA ILE A 18 -0.09 7.19 -1.52
C ILE A 18 0.82 7.59 -0.37
N LYS A 19 0.38 7.40 0.88
CA LYS A 19 1.17 7.72 2.07
C LYS A 19 2.43 6.87 2.17
N VAL A 20 2.31 5.56 1.96
CA VAL A 20 3.45 4.62 1.99
C VAL A 20 4.45 4.94 0.88
N ALA A 21 3.99 5.24 -0.35
CA ALA A 21 4.87 5.65 -1.44
C ALA A 21 5.61 6.97 -1.12
N SER A 22 4.92 7.94 -0.51
CA SER A 22 5.53 9.20 -0.05
C SER A 22 6.60 8.97 1.01
N LEU A 23 6.34 8.10 1.99
CA LEU A 23 7.33 7.69 2.99
C LEU A 23 8.54 7.02 2.32
N CYS A 24 8.34 6.14 1.34
CA CYS A 24 9.44 5.53 0.58
C CYS A 24 10.27 6.60 -0.15
N VAL A 25 9.66 7.63 -0.74
CA VAL A 25 10.39 8.76 -1.36
C VAL A 25 11.22 9.52 -0.31
N GLN A 26 10.70 9.72 0.90
CA GLN A 26 11.45 10.34 1.99
C GLN A 26 12.68 9.49 2.37
N TYR A 27 12.50 8.18 2.58
CA TYR A 27 13.60 7.27 2.85
C TYR A 27 14.64 7.23 1.73
N ALA A 28 14.24 7.24 0.45
CA ALA A 28 15.18 7.24 -0.68
C ALA A 28 16.08 8.49 -0.71
N ARG A 29 15.57 9.62 -0.21
CA ARG A 29 16.35 10.87 -0.07
C ARG A 29 17.41 10.73 1.02
N ASP A 30 17.03 10.22 2.18
CA ASP A 30 17.84 10.26 3.40
C ASP A 30 18.65 8.98 3.68
N VAL A 31 18.32 7.85 3.04
CA VAL A 31 18.90 6.52 3.31
C VAL A 31 19.45 5.86 2.04
N LYS A 32 20.75 6.03 1.80
CA LYS A 32 21.39 5.56 0.55
C LYS A 32 21.72 4.07 0.53
N ASN A 33 21.97 3.46 1.67
CA ASN A 33 22.35 2.04 1.77
C ASN A 33 21.19 1.05 1.53
N ALA A 34 19.95 1.53 1.47
CA ALA A 34 18.76 0.72 1.21
C ALA A 34 18.00 1.17 -0.06
N ALA A 35 18.61 1.99 -0.91
CA ALA A 35 17.92 2.63 -2.04
C ALA A 35 17.20 1.63 -2.97
N ALA A 36 17.84 0.51 -3.30
CA ALA A 36 17.24 -0.53 -4.13
C ALA A 36 16.02 -1.19 -3.47
N ASP A 37 16.10 -1.47 -2.17
CA ASP A 37 14.98 -2.07 -1.41
C ASP A 37 13.81 -1.09 -1.27
N ILE A 38 14.10 0.20 -1.04
CA ILE A 38 13.11 1.28 -0.98
C ILE A 38 12.39 1.41 -2.33
N GLU A 39 13.14 1.40 -3.43
CA GLU A 39 12.58 1.53 -4.78
C GLU A 39 11.69 0.35 -5.14
N ARG A 40 12.14 -0.88 -4.85
CA ARG A 40 11.34 -2.10 -5.07
C ARG A 40 10.02 -2.06 -4.29
N LEU A 41 10.06 -1.71 -3.01
CA LEU A 41 8.85 -1.59 -2.20
C LEU A 41 7.91 -0.50 -2.75
N LYS A 42 8.45 0.69 -3.06
CA LYS A 42 7.68 1.80 -3.63
C LYS A 42 6.97 1.40 -4.93
N ASN A 43 7.67 0.68 -5.82
CA ASN A 43 7.13 0.27 -7.11
C ASN A 43 5.95 -0.69 -6.94
N GLU A 44 6.06 -1.68 -6.05
CA GLU A 44 4.93 -2.60 -5.81
C GLU A 44 3.75 -1.93 -5.10
N VAL A 45 3.99 -1.01 -4.16
CA VAL A 45 2.92 -0.21 -3.56
C VAL A 45 2.21 0.65 -4.61
N THR A 46 2.96 1.22 -5.55
CA THR A 46 2.40 2.02 -6.65
C THR A 46 1.61 1.15 -7.63
N ASN A 47 2.09 -0.06 -7.91
CA ASN A 47 1.38 -1.04 -8.74
C ASN A 47 0.05 -1.45 -8.09
N LEU A 48 0.06 -1.80 -6.80
CA LEU A 48 -1.15 -2.11 -6.03
C LEU A 48 -2.15 -0.95 -6.03
N LYS A 49 -1.67 0.28 -5.86
CA LYS A 49 -2.49 1.49 -5.99
C LYS A 49 -3.17 1.54 -7.36
N GLY A 50 -2.41 1.38 -8.44
CA GLY A 50 -2.93 1.48 -9.82
C GLY A 50 -4.03 0.47 -10.12
N VAL A 51 -3.83 -0.81 -9.76
CA VAL A 51 -4.88 -1.81 -9.96
C VAL A 51 -6.10 -1.55 -9.08
N THR A 52 -5.92 -0.99 -7.88
CA THR A 52 -7.03 -0.63 -6.99
C THR A 52 -7.79 0.61 -7.49
N GLU A 53 -7.11 1.57 -8.12
CA GLU A 53 -7.76 2.69 -8.81
C GLU A 53 -8.61 2.22 -9.99
N ALA A 54 -8.18 1.19 -10.73
CA ALA A 54 -9.01 0.58 -11.76
C ALA A 54 -10.29 -0.05 -11.17
N VAL A 55 -10.22 -0.66 -9.98
CA VAL A 55 -11.42 -1.10 -9.25
C VAL A 55 -12.33 0.10 -8.97
N GLN A 56 -11.77 1.20 -8.45
CA GLN A 56 -12.53 2.42 -8.13
C GLN A 56 -13.29 2.97 -9.33
N GLU A 57 -12.64 3.02 -10.50
CA GLU A 57 -13.25 3.47 -11.75
C GLU A 57 -14.42 2.58 -12.17
N LEU A 58 -14.27 1.26 -12.04
CA LEU A 58 -15.33 0.29 -12.36
C LEU A 58 -16.49 0.35 -11.36
N LEU A 59 -16.23 0.63 -10.08
CA LEU A 59 -17.29 0.79 -9.07
C LEU A 59 -18.17 2.02 -9.33
N ASN A 60 -17.62 3.05 -9.96
CA ASN A 60 -18.37 4.24 -10.38
C ASN A 60 -19.29 3.99 -11.59
N ASN A 61 -19.20 2.82 -12.24
CA ASN A 61 -20.05 2.44 -13.37
C ASN A 61 -21.34 1.74 -12.87
N PRO A 62 -22.51 1.99 -13.49
CA PRO A 62 -23.77 1.33 -13.13
C PRO A 62 -23.76 -0.22 -13.13
N ASN A 63 -22.78 -0.88 -13.76
CA ASN A 63 -22.63 -2.34 -13.75
C ASN A 63 -21.77 -2.89 -12.59
N SER A 64 -21.50 -2.10 -11.53
CA SER A 64 -20.61 -2.47 -10.41
C SER A 64 -21.17 -3.51 -9.42
N ALA A 65 -22.43 -3.93 -9.55
CA ALA A 65 -23.10 -4.81 -8.59
C ALA A 65 -22.44 -6.19 -8.40
N LYS A 66 -21.70 -6.68 -9.41
CA LYS A 66 -20.95 -7.94 -9.36
C LYS A 66 -19.68 -7.78 -8.50
N LEU A 67 -18.94 -6.68 -8.72
CA LEU A 67 -17.75 -6.29 -7.96
C LEU A 67 -18.06 -6.03 -6.49
N GLU A 68 -19.12 -5.28 -6.20
CA GLU A 68 -19.57 -4.97 -4.83
C GLU A 68 -19.92 -6.22 -4.01
N LYS A 69 -20.25 -7.34 -4.66
CA LYS A 69 -20.59 -8.61 -4.01
C LYS A 69 -19.46 -9.64 -4.06
N SER A 70 -18.32 -9.30 -4.65
CA SER A 70 -17.21 -10.23 -4.84
C SER A 70 -16.44 -10.40 -3.52
N GLN A 71 -16.71 -11.51 -2.82
CA GLN A 71 -16.01 -11.87 -1.58
C GLN A 71 -14.50 -12.01 -1.78
N ARG A 72 -14.08 -12.47 -2.97
CA ARG A 72 -12.65 -12.58 -3.32
C ARG A 72 -12.02 -11.20 -3.39
N LEU A 73 -12.68 -10.24 -4.05
CA LEU A 73 -12.19 -8.86 -4.14
C LEU A 73 -12.15 -8.20 -2.75
N GLU A 74 -13.25 -8.29 -1.99
CA GLU A 74 -13.37 -7.74 -0.65
C GLU A 74 -12.23 -8.23 0.27
N LYS A 75 -11.99 -9.55 0.29
CA LYS A 75 -10.92 -10.13 1.09
C LYS A 75 -9.53 -9.62 0.68
N ASN A 76 -9.23 -9.59 -0.63
CA ASN A 76 -7.92 -9.13 -1.10
C ASN A 76 -7.69 -7.64 -0.82
N LEU A 77 -8.74 -6.82 -0.90
CA LEU A 77 -8.66 -5.41 -0.51
C LEU A 77 -8.42 -5.26 0.99
N ASP A 78 -9.09 -6.06 1.82
CA ASP A 78 -8.89 -6.07 3.28
C ASP A 78 -7.46 -6.47 3.67
N ASP A 79 -6.97 -7.58 3.11
CA ASP A 79 -5.61 -8.06 3.33
C ASP A 79 -4.58 -7.01 2.85
N SER A 80 -4.84 -6.36 1.72
CA SER A 80 -4.00 -5.27 1.18
C SER A 80 -3.98 -4.07 2.12
N ARG A 81 -5.15 -3.63 2.61
CA ARG A 81 -5.28 -2.52 3.55
C ARG A 81 -4.49 -2.80 4.82
N CYS A 82 -4.70 -3.95 5.45
CA CYS A 82 -4.01 -4.32 6.68
C CYS A 82 -2.48 -4.39 6.49
N LEU A 83 -2.00 -4.87 5.33
CA LEU A 83 -0.57 -4.87 5.03
C LEU A 83 -0.03 -3.43 4.88
N LEU A 84 -0.76 -2.57 4.15
CA LEU A 84 -0.38 -1.18 3.93
C LEU A 84 -0.40 -0.36 5.23
N GLU A 85 -1.37 -0.56 6.12
CA GLU A 85 -1.43 0.07 7.44
C GLU A 85 -0.22 -0.33 8.29
N ARG A 86 0.18 -1.60 8.25
CA ARG A 86 1.38 -2.09 8.94
C ARG A 86 2.66 -1.48 8.35
N LEU A 87 2.73 -1.33 7.03
CA LEU A 87 3.84 -0.67 6.34
C LEU A 87 3.92 0.80 6.72
N GLU A 88 2.80 1.53 6.65
CA GLU A 88 2.70 2.95 7.04
C GLU A 88 3.17 3.13 8.48
N LEU A 89 2.70 2.31 9.41
CA LEU A 89 3.08 2.38 10.82
C LEU A 89 4.59 2.15 11.03
N ARG A 90 5.18 1.18 10.32
CA ARG A 90 6.61 0.85 10.43
C ARG A 90 7.50 1.91 9.77
N LEU A 91 7.05 2.49 8.66
CA LEU A 91 7.76 3.54 7.93
C LEU A 91 7.64 4.89 8.63
N THR A 92 6.52 5.16 9.30
CA THR A 92 6.30 6.42 10.03
C THR A 92 7.39 6.61 11.09
N PRO A 93 8.23 7.66 10.95
CA PRO A 93 9.25 7.94 11.94
C PRO A 93 8.61 8.19 13.31
N ARG A 94 8.96 7.38 14.32
CA ARG A 94 8.51 7.61 15.69
C ARG A 94 9.17 8.89 16.20
N THR A 95 8.49 10.01 16.02
CA THR A 95 8.89 11.29 16.59
C THR A 95 8.92 11.12 18.10
N SER A 96 10.12 11.03 18.68
CA SER A 96 10.31 11.21 20.11
C SER A 96 9.82 12.61 20.44
N ARG A 97 8.65 12.67 21.06
CA ARG A 97 7.94 13.86 21.55
C ARG A 97 8.82 14.57 22.59
N LYS A 98 9.91 15.26 22.18
CA LYS A 98 10.68 16.21 23.02
C LYS A 98 11.92 16.91 22.40
N ALA A 99 12.24 16.80 21.12
CA ALA A 99 13.42 17.49 20.58
C ALA A 99 13.04 18.57 19.56
N MET A 100 12.42 19.65 20.05
CA MET A 100 12.69 20.98 19.51
C MET A 100 14.14 21.32 19.88
N SER A 101 15.10 20.86 19.09
CA SER A 101 16.44 21.42 19.13
C SER A 101 16.94 21.56 17.71
N LYS A 102 17.20 22.82 17.37
CA LYS A 102 18.00 23.22 16.22
C LYS A 102 19.25 22.34 16.15
N ILE A 103 19.66 21.99 14.93
CA ILE A 103 20.88 21.25 14.54
C ILE A 103 20.68 19.74 14.34
N GLY A 104 20.48 19.37 13.07
CA GLY A 104 20.62 18.02 12.51
C GLY A 104 19.32 17.23 12.40
N LEU A 105 18.82 17.03 11.16
CA LEU A 105 17.95 15.88 10.88
C LEU A 105 18.74 14.64 11.33
N ARG A 106 18.38 14.05 12.48
CA ARG A 106 18.84 12.70 12.79
C ARG A 106 18.39 11.82 11.64
N ALA A 107 19.35 11.24 10.93
CA ALA A 107 19.12 10.49 9.70
C ALA A 107 18.02 9.44 9.91
N LEU A 108 17.07 9.38 8.97
CA LEU A 108 16.10 8.30 8.94
C LEU A 108 16.84 6.97 8.90
N LYS A 109 16.38 5.99 9.68
CA LYS A 109 16.91 4.63 9.64
C LYS A 109 15.89 3.75 8.96
N TRP A 110 16.30 3.09 7.87
CA TRP A 110 15.45 2.11 7.21
C TRP A 110 15.02 1.01 8.20
N PRO A 111 13.71 0.77 8.38
CA PRO A 111 13.19 -0.08 9.46
C PRO A 111 13.03 -1.56 9.08
N PHE A 112 13.50 -1.97 7.90
CA PHE A 112 13.36 -3.33 7.38
C PHE A 112 14.71 -3.94 7.01
N GLN A 113 14.81 -5.25 7.19
CA GLN A 113 15.86 -6.05 6.58
C GLN A 113 15.49 -6.38 5.13
N ARG A 114 16.49 -6.69 4.30
CA ARG A 114 16.28 -7.03 2.88
C ARG A 114 15.27 -8.18 2.69
N LYS A 115 15.38 -9.24 3.51
CA LYS A 115 14.45 -10.38 3.45
C LYS A 115 13.01 -9.98 3.78
N GLU A 116 12.81 -9.09 4.76
CA GLU A 116 11.47 -8.55 5.04
C GLU A 116 10.94 -7.79 3.82
N VAL A 117 11.78 -7.00 3.14
CA VAL A 117 11.38 -6.29 1.91
C VAL A 117 11.02 -7.26 0.79
N ASP A 118 11.78 -8.33 0.62
CA ASP A 118 11.48 -9.38 -0.37
C ASP A 118 10.09 -9.99 -0.15
N ASP A 119 9.79 -10.38 1.10
CA ASP A 119 8.50 -10.96 1.47
C ASP A 119 7.34 -9.96 1.29
N LEU A 120 7.57 -8.68 1.64
CA LEU A 120 6.60 -7.59 1.44
C LEU A 120 6.30 -7.35 -0.04
N VAL A 121 7.35 -7.28 -0.88
CA VAL A 121 7.25 -7.10 -2.34
C VAL A 121 6.49 -8.24 -2.98
N GLU A 122 6.78 -9.49 -2.62
CA GLU A 122 6.06 -10.65 -3.14
C GLU A 122 4.60 -10.65 -2.71
N THR A 123 4.31 -10.26 -1.47
CA THR A 123 2.93 -10.19 -0.98
C THR A 123 2.13 -9.11 -1.69
N LEU A 124 2.67 -7.89 -1.82
CA LEU A 124 2.03 -6.81 -2.57
C LEU A 124 1.74 -7.19 -4.02
N ARG A 125 2.71 -7.83 -4.69
CA ARG A 125 2.54 -8.30 -6.07
C ARG A 125 1.39 -9.31 -6.19
N ARG A 126 1.35 -10.32 -5.32
CA ARG A 126 0.28 -11.34 -5.32
C ARG A 126 -1.10 -10.73 -5.10
N HIS A 127 -1.20 -9.73 -4.23
CA HIS A 127 -2.46 -9.02 -4.00
C HIS A 127 -2.88 -8.26 -5.27
N ALA A 128 -1.96 -7.54 -5.89
CA ALA A 128 -2.23 -6.79 -7.13
C ALA A 128 -2.67 -7.73 -8.27
N GLU A 129 -1.96 -8.84 -8.49
CA GLU A 129 -2.31 -9.87 -9.47
C GLU A 129 -3.69 -10.48 -9.21
N THR A 130 -4.03 -10.74 -7.94
CA THR A 130 -5.32 -11.31 -7.58
C THR A 130 -6.47 -10.34 -7.80
N ILE A 131 -6.25 -9.05 -7.50
CA ILE A 131 -7.22 -7.98 -7.79
C ILE A 131 -7.42 -7.88 -9.31
N ASP A 132 -6.35 -7.80 -10.10
CA ASP A 132 -6.42 -7.70 -11.56
C ASP A 132 -7.14 -8.89 -12.19
N GLN A 133 -6.80 -10.12 -11.79
CA GLN A 133 -7.51 -11.33 -12.24
C GLN A 133 -9.01 -11.29 -11.90
N THR A 134 -9.35 -10.80 -10.71
CA THR A 134 -10.76 -10.65 -10.32
C THR A 134 -11.44 -9.62 -11.21
N LEU A 135 -10.80 -8.47 -11.46
CA LEU A 135 -11.34 -7.46 -12.38
C LEU A 135 -11.60 -8.02 -13.79
N GLN A 136 -10.72 -8.85 -14.32
CA GLN A 136 -10.90 -9.46 -15.63
C GLN A 136 -12.10 -10.42 -15.68
N VAL A 137 -12.26 -11.29 -14.66
CA VAL A 137 -13.39 -12.23 -14.56
C VAL A 137 -14.72 -11.51 -14.36
N GLU A 138 -14.71 -10.38 -13.69
CA GLU A 138 -15.91 -9.61 -13.38
C GLU A 138 -16.42 -8.84 -14.61
N GLN A 139 -15.52 -8.50 -15.55
CA GLN A 139 -15.81 -7.84 -16.82
C GLN A 139 -16.27 -8.77 -17.96
N THR A 140 -16.03 -10.08 -17.84
CA THR A 140 -16.56 -11.11 -18.77
C THR A 140 -17.92 -11.63 -18.33
#